data_AF-A0A846LU40-F1
#
_entry.id   AF-A0A846LU40-F1
#
_cell.length_a   1.000
_cell.length_b   1.000
_cell.length_c   1.000
_cell.angle_alpha   90.00
_cell.angle_beta   90.00
_cell.angle_gamma   90.00
#
_symmetry.space_group_name_H-M   'P 1'
#
loop_
_entity.id
_entity.type
_entity.pdbx_description
1 polymer ?
#
loop_
_entity_poly.entity_id
_entity_poly.type
_entity_poly.pdbx_seq_one_letter_code
_entity_poly.pdbx_strand_id
1 'polypeptide(L)' 'MVALSAGAVVVEAAARSRALSAVHSAQAIGRPVFAVPGPVTSACSVSCHVLLSSGEARLVTGAADVLSALTIRSA' A
#
# COMPACT_ATOMS: atom_id res chain seq x y z
N MET A 1 -2.08 14.86 -3.84
CA MET A 1 -3.01 14.02 -3.05
C MET A 1 -2.30 13.34 -1.88
N VAL A 2 -1.23 12.56 -2.11
CA VAL A 2 -0.53 11.82 -1.04
C VAL A 2 0.02 12.72 0.09
N ALA A 3 0.49 13.93 -0.22
CA ALA A 3 0.99 14.88 0.78
C ALA A 3 0.00 15.21 1.92
N LEU A 4 -1.31 15.13 1.66
CA LEU A 4 -2.36 15.42 2.65
C LEU A 4 -2.95 14.14 3.27
N SER A 5 -2.49 12.96 2.85
CA SER A 5 -3.03 11.68 3.31
C SER A 5 -2.27 11.16 4.54
N ALA A 6 -2.95 10.35 5.36
CA ALA A 6 -2.32 9.63 6.47
C ALA A 6 -1.44 8.45 5.99
N GLY A 7 -1.69 7.94 4.79
CA GLY A 7 -1.03 6.80 4.16
C GLY A 7 -1.68 6.48 2.81
N ALA A 8 -1.17 5.46 2.11
CA ALA A 8 -1.71 5.01 0.83
C ALA A 8 -2.06 3.51 0.88
N VAL A 9 -3.18 3.11 0.28
CA VAL A 9 -3.60 1.71 0.15
C VAL A 9 -3.61 1.34 -1.33
N VAL A 10 -2.88 0.29 -1.70
CA VAL A 10 -2.89 -0.29 -3.05
C VAL A 10 -3.81 -1.50 -3.03
N VAL A 11 -4.95 -1.38 -3.71
CA VAL A 11 -5.92 -2.49 -3.79
C VAL A 11 -5.60 -3.38 -4.99
N GLU A 12 -5.26 -2.77 -6.13
CA GLU A 12 -4.87 -3.46 -7.36
C GLU A 12 -3.85 -2.63 -8.13
N ALA A 13 -2.79 -3.27 -8.60
CA ALA A 13 -1.79 -2.67 -9.47
C ALA A 13 -1.07 -3.76 -10.29
N ALA A 14 -1.18 -3.64 -11.61
CA ALA A 14 -0.37 -4.43 -12.52
C ALA A 14 1.10 -3.99 -12.50
N ALA A 15 1.99 -4.86 -13.01
CA ALA A 15 3.40 -4.53 -13.17
C ALA A 15 3.57 -3.19 -13.93
N ARG A 16 4.38 -2.28 -13.38
CA ARG A 16 4.60 -0.92 -13.92
C ARG A 16 3.33 -0.04 -13.95
N SER A 17 2.35 -0.31 -13.09
CA SER A 17 1.17 0.54 -12.93
C SER A 17 1.55 1.96 -12.52
N ARG A 18 0.83 2.94 -13.08
CA ARG A 18 0.95 4.36 -12.69
C ARG A 18 0.59 4.60 -11.22
N ALA A 19 -0.18 3.70 -10.61
CA ALA A 19 -0.52 3.75 -9.19
C ALA A 19 0.72 3.71 -8.28
N LEU A 20 1.82 3.10 -8.73
CA LEU A 20 3.08 3.04 -7.97
C LEU A 20 3.72 4.42 -7.76
N SER A 21 3.41 5.42 -8.60
CA SER A 21 3.88 6.79 -8.35
C SER A 21 3.34 7.33 -7.02
N ALA A 22 2.11 6.98 -6.63
CA ALA A 22 1.55 7.37 -5.35
C ALA A 22 2.23 6.63 -4.18
N VAL A 23 2.60 5.36 -4.38
CA VAL A 23 3.38 4.56 -3.41
C VAL A 23 4.73 5.21 -3.15
N HIS A 24 5.50 5.49 -4.21
CA HIS A 24 6.81 6.13 -4.08
C HIS A 24 6.68 7.52 -3.44
N SER A 25 5.65 8.27 -3.82
CA SER A 25 5.39 9.58 -3.20
C SER A 25 5.12 9.45 -1.71
N ALA A 26 4.38 8.43 -1.27
CA ALA A 26 4.08 8.19 0.14
C ALA A 26 5.33 7.81 0.92
N GLN A 27 6.12 6.87 0.40
CA GLN A 27 7.39 6.46 1.00
C GLN A 27 8.37 7.64 1.13
N ALA A 28 8.48 8.46 0.08
CA ALA A 28 9.39 9.62 0.06
C ALA A 28 9.09 10.64 1.18
N ILE A 29 7.85 10.72 1.65
CA ILE A 29 7.45 11.61 2.76
C ILE A 29 7.17 10.85 4.07
N GLY A 30 7.64 9.61 4.18
CA GLY A 30 7.53 8.79 5.39
C GLY A 30 6.11 8.37 5.74
N ARG A 31 5.21 8.27 4.75
CA ARG A 31 3.83 7.81 4.96
C ARG A 31 3.75 6.29 4.77
N PRO A 32 2.99 5.60 5.64
CA PRO A 32 2.81 4.16 5.52
C PRO A 32 2.10 3.81 4.22
N VAL A 33 2.54 2.71 3.62
CA VAL A 33 1.92 2.10 2.46
C VAL A 33 1.33 0.76 2.89
N PHE A 34 0.14 0.49 2.38
CA PHE A 34 -0.60 -0.75 2.60
C PHE A 34 -0.91 -1.39 1.26
N ALA A 35 -0.97 -2.73 1.24
CA ALA A 35 -1.35 -3.47 0.05
C ALA A 35 -2.38 -4.54 0.40
N VAL A 36 -3.39 -4.67 -0.45
CA VAL A 36 -4.41 -5.72 -0.35
C VAL A 36 -3.91 -6.94 -1.11
N PRO A 37 -3.89 -8.13 -0.49
CA PRO A 37 -3.54 -9.36 -1.21
C PRO A 37 -4.62 -9.69 -2.23
N GLY A 38 -4.20 -10.21 -3.37
CA GLY A 38 -5.09 -10.69 -4.43
C GLY A 38 -4.62 -12.01 -5.05
N PRO A 39 -5.38 -12.58 -6.00
CA PRO A 39 -5.07 -13.85 -6.63
C PRO A 39 -3.68 -13.84 -7.30
N VAL A 40 -2.85 -14.86 -7.05
CA VAL A 40 -1.51 -15.00 -7.65
C VAL A 40 -1.55 -15.15 -9.18
N THR A 41 -2.70 -15.53 -9.74
CA THR A 41 -2.94 -15.63 -11.18
C THR A 41 -3.38 -14.31 -11.82
N SER A 42 -3.68 -13.28 -11.03
CA SER A 42 -4.14 -11.98 -11.54
C SER A 42 -2.96 -11.06 -11.86
N ALA A 43 -2.91 -10.58 -13.10
CA ALA A 43 -1.92 -9.58 -13.50
C ALA A 43 -2.04 -8.28 -12.68
N CYS A 44 -3.24 -7.94 -12.19
CA CYS A 44 -3.49 -6.76 -11.35
C CYS A 44 -3.03 -6.92 -9.90
N SER A 45 -2.58 -8.09 -9.47
CA SER A 45 -2.08 -8.31 -8.10
C SER A 45 -0.55 -8.29 -8.03
N VAL A 46 0.15 -8.29 -9.18
CA VAL A 46 1.61 -8.41 -9.25
C VAL A 46 2.33 -7.35 -8.41
N SER A 47 1.94 -6.08 -8.52
CA SER A 47 2.61 -5.03 -7.74
C SER A 47 2.27 -5.09 -6.25
N CYS A 48 1.06 -5.54 -5.87
CA CYS A 48 0.75 -5.77 -4.46
C CYS A 48 1.67 -6.86 -3.89
N HIS A 49 1.87 -7.98 -4.60
CA HIS A 49 2.77 -9.04 -4.16
C HIS A 49 4.22 -8.58 -4.06
N VAL A 50 4.71 -7.80 -5.02
CA VAL A 50 6.06 -7.21 -4.96
C VAL A 50 6.22 -6.35 -3.71
N LEU A 51 5.32 -5.40 -3.47
CA LEU A 51 5.38 -4.49 -2.32
C LEU A 51 5.28 -5.23 -0.98
N LEU A 52 4.46 -6.29 -0.91
CA LEU A 52 4.36 -7.14 0.27
C LEU A 52 5.64 -7.94 0.50
N SER A 53 6.20 -8.53 -0.57
CA SER A 53 7.40 -9.36 -0.49
C SER A 53 8.67 -8.57 -0.15
N SER A 54 8.76 -7.31 -0.59
CA SER A 54 9.87 -6.41 -0.27
C SER A 54 9.76 -5.74 1.09
N GLY A 55 8.61 -5.89 1.78
CA GLY A 55 8.33 -5.20 3.04
C GLY A 55 8.02 -3.71 2.87
N GLU A 56 7.86 -3.23 1.64
CA GLU A 56 7.55 -1.84 1.32
C GLU A 56 6.11 -1.44 1.60
N ALA A 57 5.21 -2.44 1.73
CA ALA A 57 3.84 -2.25 2.16
C ALA A 57 3.46 -3.27 3.24
N ARG A 58 2.61 -2.83 4.18
CA ARG A 58 1.98 -3.73 5.14
C ARG A 58 0.73 -4.37 4.53
N LEU A 59 0.56 -5.68 4.74
CA LEU A 59 -0.65 -6.39 4.34
C LEU A 59 -1.87 -5.88 5.10
N VAL A 60 -2.93 -5.57 4.37
CA VAL A 60 -4.25 -5.25 4.91
C VAL A 60 -5.34 -5.98 4.15
N THR A 61 -6.38 -6.39 4.84
CA THR A 61 -7.55 -7.08 4.27
C THR A 61 -8.84 -6.25 4.38
N GLY A 62 -8.79 -5.13 5.10
CA GLY A 62 -9.90 -4.20 5.21
C GLY A 62 -9.54 -2.90 5.92
N ALA A 63 -10.53 -2.01 6.05
CA ALA A 63 -10.36 -0.71 6.67
C ALA A 63 -9.92 -0.80 8.15
N ALA A 64 -10.36 -1.84 8.87
CA ALA A 64 -9.96 -2.05 10.27
C ALA A 64 -8.44 -2.22 10.42
N ASP A 65 -7.79 -2.95 9.51
CA ASP A 65 -6.34 -3.15 9.53
C ASP A 65 -5.60 -1.82 9.29
N VAL A 66 -6.12 -1.00 8.37
CA VAL A 66 -5.57 0.32 8.04
C VAL A 66 -5.71 1.26 9.24
N LEU A 67 -6.90 1.36 9.82
CA LEU A 67 -7.15 2.21 10.99
C LEU A 67 -6.29 1.77 12.18
N SER A 68 -6.25 0.47 12.46
CA SER A 68 -5.38 -0.10 13.50
C SER A 68 -3.92 0.29 13.28
N ALA A 69 -3.40 0.18 12.05
CA ALA A 69 -2.03 0.56 11.73
C ALA A 69 -1.74 2.07 11.85
N LEU A 70 -2.73 2.92 11.57
CA LEU A 70 -2.59 4.38 11.65
C LEU A 70 -2.66 4.90 13.10
N THR A 71 -3.45 4.27 13.96
CA THR A 71 -3.65 4.67 15.36
C THR A 71 -2.42 4.44 16.25
N ILE A 72 -1.46 3.61 15.83
CA ILE A 72 -0.21 3.34 16.58
C ILE A 72 0.79 4.53 16.50
N ARG A 73 0.47 5.63 15.80
CA ARG A 73 1.35 6.81 15.64
C ARG A 73 1.08 7.96 16.63
N SER A 74 0.33 7.71 17.71
CA SER A 74 -0.11 8.76 18.66
C SER A 74 0.53 8.68 20.05
N ALA A 75 1.62 7.91 20.24
CA ALA A 75 2.32 7.78 21.52
C ALA A 75 3.78 8.22 21.39
#